data_AF-A0A497KMP9-F1
#
_entry.id   AF-A0A497KMP9-F1
#
_cell.length_a   1.000
_cell.length_b   1.000
_cell.length_c   1.000
_cell.angle_alpha   90.00
_cell.angle_beta   90.00
_cell.angle_gamma   90.00
#
_symmetry.space_group_name_H-M   'P 1'
#
loop_
_entity.id
_entity.type
_entity.pdbx_description
1 polymer ?
#
loop_
_entity_poly.entity_id
_entity_poly.type
_entity_poly.pdbx_seq_one_letter_code
_entity_poly.pdbx_strand_id
1 'polypeptide(L)'
;MNVEIEDTYAEAFDGLYFRILVTADDEETLKKAAEDATATPSIVIGRIEGGVERYVGKNETPDGRLGAVLQFWAALDKNIPLDETVRKFYKEFSYRIRQDILFKPFTAVFDSCPNPIGKIDTMERIGHCGDGYEWIERLHG
;
A
#
# COMPACT_ATOMS: atom_id res chain seq x y z
N MET A 1 15.98 -33.58 4.01
CA MET A 1 15.04 -33.16 5.05
C MET A 1 13.88 -34.16 5.03
N ASN A 2 13.62 -34.87 6.13
CA ASN A 2 12.42 -35.69 6.30
C ASN A 2 11.55 -35.00 7.35
N VAL A 3 10.71 -34.07 6.91
CA VAL A 3 9.69 -33.42 7.75
C VAL A 3 8.34 -33.94 7.25
N GLU A 4 7.50 -34.40 8.17
CA GLU A 4 6.15 -34.85 7.86
C GLU A 4 5.26 -33.64 7.53
N ILE A 5 4.59 -33.69 6.38
CA ILE A 5 3.60 -32.69 5.98
C ILE A 5 2.23 -33.29 6.28
N GLU A 6 1.50 -32.64 7.19
CA GLU A 6 0.16 -33.06 7.57
C GLU A 6 -0.81 -32.90 6.38
N ASP A 7 -1.65 -33.91 6.14
CA ASP A 7 -2.74 -33.87 5.16
C ASP A 7 -3.90 -33.04 5.73
N THR A 8 -3.74 -31.73 5.68
CA THR A 8 -4.68 -30.73 6.20
C THR A 8 -4.80 -29.55 5.24
N TYR A 9 -5.57 -28.53 5.62
CA TYR A 9 -5.84 -27.36 4.78
C TYR A 9 -5.62 -26.04 5.53
N ALA A 10 -5.43 -24.97 4.77
CA ALA A 10 -5.45 -23.59 5.28
C ALA A 10 -6.76 -22.93 4.85
N GLU A 11 -7.51 -22.37 5.80
CA GLU A 11 -8.71 -21.59 5.51
C GLU A 11 -8.35 -20.12 5.32
N ALA A 12 -8.75 -19.56 4.18
CA ALA A 12 -8.52 -18.17 3.83
C ALA A 12 -9.86 -17.40 3.76
N PHE A 13 -9.78 -16.08 3.90
CA PHE A 13 -10.93 -15.20 3.93
C PHE A 13 -10.85 -14.13 2.85
N ASP A 14 -12.01 -13.63 2.42
CA ASP A 14 -12.08 -12.53 1.47
C ASP A 14 -11.57 -11.22 2.11
N GLY A 15 -10.82 -10.45 1.33
CA GLY A 15 -10.26 -9.17 1.76
C GLY A 15 -10.16 -8.18 0.60
N LEU A 16 -10.09 -6.90 0.95
CA LEU A 16 -9.79 -5.82 0.02
C LEU A 16 -8.33 -5.42 0.19
N TYR A 17 -7.67 -5.07 -0.92
CA TYR A 17 -6.30 -4.60 -0.85
C TYR A 17 -6.04 -3.38 -1.73
N PHE A 18 -5.09 -2.56 -1.27
CA PHE A 18 -4.40 -1.58 -2.09
C PHE A 18 -3.02 -2.12 -2.41
N ARG A 19 -2.63 -2.06 -3.68
CA ARG A 19 -1.30 -2.43 -4.15
C ARG A 19 -0.64 -1.19 -4.75
N ILE A 20 0.45 -0.77 -4.13
CA ILE A 20 1.19 0.42 -4.53
C ILE A 20 2.62 0.09 -4.87
N LEU A 21 3.24 0.95 -5.68
CA LEU A 21 4.67 0.98 -5.89
C LEU A 21 5.23 2.23 -5.22
N VAL A 22 6.14 2.06 -4.27
CA VAL A 22 6.93 3.15 -3.69
C VAL A 22 8.29 3.17 -4.36
N THR A 23 8.76 4.32 -4.81
CA THR A 23 10.09 4.49 -5.39
C THR A 23 10.94 5.47 -4.60
N ALA A 24 12.25 5.27 -4.60
CA ALA A 24 13.23 6.16 -3.98
C ALA A 24 14.59 6.12 -4.71
N ASP A 25 15.43 7.12 -4.44
CA ASP A 25 16.74 7.28 -5.10
C ASP A 25 17.77 6.22 -4.66
N ASP A 26 17.70 5.80 -3.39
CA ASP A 26 18.63 4.87 -2.76
C ASP A 26 17.90 3.72 -2.04
N GLU A 27 18.64 2.63 -1.81
CA GLU A 27 18.11 1.40 -1.23
C GLU A 27 17.76 1.53 0.25
N GLU A 28 18.49 2.34 1.01
CA GLU A 28 18.27 2.52 2.44
C GLU A 28 16.94 3.24 2.70
N THR A 29 16.71 4.36 1.99
CA THR A 29 15.46 5.11 2.04
C THR A 29 14.29 4.25 1.60
N LEU A 30 14.43 3.53 0.48
CA LEU A 30 13.38 2.65 -0.04
C LEU A 30 12.99 1.57 0.98
N LYS A 31 13.98 0.87 1.54
CA LYS A 31 13.75 -0.18 2.53
C LYS A 31 13.05 0.37 3.78
N LYS A 32 13.54 1.48 4.33
CA LYS A 32 12.91 2.13 5.49
C LYS A 32 11.46 2.52 5.21
N ALA A 33 11.18 3.14 4.07
CA ALA A 33 9.81 3.52 3.69
C ALA A 33 8.90 2.28 3.55
N ALA A 34 9.38 1.21 2.93
CA ALA A 34 8.64 -0.03 2.75
C ALA A 34 8.36 -0.75 4.07
N GLU A 35 9.39 -0.92 4.89
CA GLU A 35 9.31 -1.61 6.19
C GLU A 35 8.44 -0.82 7.17
N ASP A 36 8.70 0.47 7.38
CA ASP A 36 7.93 1.29 8.33
C ASP A 36 6.45 1.34 7.96
N ALA A 37 6.13 1.52 6.67
CA ALA A 37 4.75 1.58 6.22
C ALA A 37 3.96 0.28 6.45
N THR A 38 4.65 -0.86 6.43
CA THR A 38 4.02 -2.18 6.52
C THR A 38 4.15 -2.84 7.90
N ALA A 39 4.94 -2.26 8.82
CA ALA A 39 5.33 -2.90 10.06
C ALA A 39 4.25 -3.05 11.13
N THR A 40 3.21 -2.19 11.18
CA THR A 40 2.22 -2.26 12.28
C THR A 40 1.05 -3.17 11.92
N PRO A 41 0.96 -4.40 12.46
CA PRO A 41 -0.22 -5.24 12.29
C PRO A 41 -1.38 -4.66 13.10
N SER A 42 -2.55 -4.53 12.47
CA SER A 42 -3.73 -4.00 13.15
C SER A 42 -5.07 -4.56 12.67
N ILE A 43 -5.04 -5.61 11.86
CA ILE A 43 -6.25 -6.19 11.27
C ILE A 43 -7.17 -6.84 12.31
N VAL A 44 -6.61 -7.43 13.38
CA VAL A 44 -7.37 -8.05 14.49
C VAL A 44 -8.22 -7.06 15.28
N ILE A 45 -7.87 -5.75 15.24
CA ILE A 45 -8.67 -4.66 15.83
C ILE A 45 -9.50 -3.91 14.78
N GLY A 46 -9.72 -4.50 13.62
CA GLY A 46 -10.56 -3.94 12.55
C GLY A 46 -9.90 -2.81 11.76
N ARG A 47 -8.56 -2.70 11.78
CA ARG A 47 -7.80 -1.78 10.91
C ARG A 47 -7.20 -2.57 9.75
N ILE A 48 -5.94 -2.31 9.41
CA ILE A 48 -5.29 -2.87 8.22
C ILE A 48 -4.07 -3.70 8.58
N GLU A 49 -3.68 -4.57 7.65
CA GLU A 49 -2.40 -5.27 7.64
C GLU A 49 -1.60 -4.85 6.40
N GLY A 50 -0.28 -4.80 6.50
CA GLY A 50 0.60 -4.39 5.42
C GLY A 50 1.70 -5.41 5.18
N GLY A 51 2.22 -5.47 3.97
CA GLY A 51 3.36 -6.31 3.64
C GLY A 51 4.13 -5.81 2.42
N VAL A 52 5.45 -6.00 2.45
CA VAL A 52 6.31 -5.82 1.29
C VAL A 52 6.13 -7.05 0.39
N GLU A 53 5.56 -6.87 -0.80
CA GLU A 53 5.39 -7.94 -1.77
C GLU A 53 6.73 -8.31 -2.41
N ARG A 54 7.45 -7.31 -2.93
CA ARG A 54 8.77 -7.47 -3.55
C ARG A 54 9.47 -6.14 -3.75
N TYR A 55 10.79 -6.17 -3.83
CA TYR A 55 11.60 -5.06 -4.35
C TYR A 55 11.77 -5.21 -5.87
N VAL A 56 11.83 -4.08 -6.58
CA VAL A 56 11.95 -4.01 -8.04
C VAL A 56 13.09 -3.09 -8.46
N GLY A 57 13.68 -3.41 -9.61
CA GLY A 57 14.76 -2.61 -10.19
C GLY A 57 14.25 -1.38 -10.93
N LYS A 58 15.19 -0.49 -11.28
CA LYS A 58 14.94 0.75 -12.03
C LYS A 58 14.22 0.57 -13.37
N ASN A 59 14.33 -0.62 -13.97
CA ASN A 59 13.72 -0.91 -15.27
C ASN A 59 12.24 -1.30 -15.17
N GLU A 60 11.73 -1.52 -13.96
CA GLU A 60 10.34 -1.90 -13.69
C GLU A 60 9.51 -0.73 -13.14
N THR A 61 10.13 0.42 -12.88
CA THR A 61 9.48 1.58 -12.28
C THR A 61 9.20 2.68 -13.32
N PRO A 62 8.09 3.42 -13.20
CA PRO A 62 7.74 4.47 -14.16
C PRO A 62 8.77 5.60 -14.24
N ASP A 63 9.43 5.89 -13.12
CA ASP A 63 10.38 6.99 -12.95
C ASP A 63 11.85 6.58 -13.04
N GLY A 64 12.15 5.31 -13.32
CA GLY A 64 13.52 4.82 -13.47
C GLY A 64 14.30 4.70 -12.16
N ARG A 65 13.61 4.68 -11.01
CA ARG A 65 14.21 4.62 -9.66
C ARG A 65 14.04 3.26 -9.01
N LEU A 66 14.73 3.00 -7.91
CA LEU A 66 14.54 1.75 -7.17
C LEU A 66 13.12 1.73 -6.60
N GLY A 67 12.46 0.56 -6.59
CA GLY A 67 11.08 0.46 -6.17
C GLY A 67 10.78 -0.70 -5.23
N ALA A 68 9.70 -0.57 -4.47
CA ALA A 68 9.13 -1.61 -3.63
C ALA A 68 7.62 -1.67 -3.86
N VAL A 69 7.12 -2.86 -4.17
CA VAL A 69 5.68 -3.12 -4.27
C VAL A 69 5.18 -3.46 -2.88
N LEU A 70 4.21 -2.70 -2.38
CA LEU A 70 3.59 -2.88 -1.08
C LEU A 70 2.12 -3.25 -1.26
N GLN A 71 1.64 -4.12 -0.39
CA GLN A 71 0.22 -4.43 -0.26
C GLN A 71 -0.28 -4.03 1.12
N PHE A 72 -1.49 -3.48 1.15
CA PHE A 72 -2.24 -3.21 2.37
C PHE A 72 -3.58 -3.92 2.26
N TRP A 73 -4.02 -4.56 3.34
CA TRP A 73 -5.19 -5.41 3.38
C TRP A 73 -6.17 -4.95 4.45
N ALA A 74 -7.45 -5.02 4.13
CA ALA A 74 -8.55 -4.88 5.06
C ALA A 74 -9.48 -6.09 4.94
N ALA A 75 -9.99 -6.57 6.07
CA ALA A 75 -10.96 -7.65 6.10
C ALA A 75 -12.29 -7.21 5.46
N LEU A 76 -12.93 -8.10 4.71
CA LEU A 76 -14.25 -7.88 4.14
C LEU A 76 -15.33 -8.55 5.01
N ASP A 77 -16.12 -7.75 5.72
CA ASP A 77 -17.29 -8.23 6.46
C ASP A 77 -18.53 -8.11 5.57
N LYS A 78 -19.20 -9.23 5.30
CA LYS A 78 -20.41 -9.31 4.46
C LYS A 78 -21.60 -8.55 5.06
N ASN A 79 -21.57 -8.21 6.34
CA ASN A 79 -22.61 -7.43 7.02
C ASN A 79 -22.36 -5.91 6.95
N ILE A 80 -21.17 -5.49 6.52
CA ILE A 80 -20.81 -4.07 6.40
C ILE A 80 -20.89 -3.67 4.92
N PRO A 81 -21.57 -2.57 4.58
CA PRO A 81 -21.57 -2.04 3.22
C PRO A 81 -20.15 -1.83 2.68
N LEU A 82 -19.95 -2.15 1.40
CA LEU A 82 -18.64 -2.08 0.76
C LEU A 82 -18.05 -0.66 0.81
N ASP A 83 -18.88 0.35 0.59
CA ASP A 83 -18.49 1.76 0.63
C ASP A 83 -18.00 2.18 2.03
N GLU A 84 -18.65 1.69 3.10
CA GLU A 84 -18.21 1.94 4.45
C GLU A 84 -16.85 1.28 4.74
N THR A 85 -16.68 0.04 4.29
CA THR A 85 -15.42 -0.71 4.38
C THR A 85 -14.30 0.02 3.66
N VAL A 86 -14.54 0.45 2.41
CA VAL A 86 -13.57 1.21 1.60
C VAL A 86 -13.21 2.54 2.25
N ARG A 87 -14.17 3.28 2.81
CA ARG A 87 -13.90 4.55 3.49
C ARG A 87 -13.04 4.36 4.74
N LYS A 88 -13.32 3.34 5.56
CA LYS A 88 -12.50 2.97 6.73
C LYS A 88 -11.10 2.54 6.29
N PHE A 89 -11.02 1.69 5.27
CA PHE A 89 -9.77 1.20 4.72
C PHE A 89 -8.90 2.34 4.17
N TYR A 90 -9.48 3.22 3.35
CA TYR A 90 -8.79 4.39 2.80
C TYR A 90 -8.28 5.33 3.90
N LYS A 91 -9.07 5.55 4.96
CA LYS A 91 -8.61 6.34 6.12
C LYS A 91 -7.35 5.74 6.74
N GLU A 92 -7.34 4.45 7.02
CA GLU A 92 -6.19 3.76 7.62
C GLU A 92 -4.98 3.74 6.69
N PHE A 93 -5.20 3.42 5.43
CA PHE A 93 -4.17 3.46 4.39
C PHE A 93 -3.56 4.86 4.25
N SER A 94 -4.38 5.92 4.29
CA SER A 94 -3.89 7.30 4.20
C SER A 94 -2.94 7.67 5.34
N TYR A 95 -3.09 7.08 6.53
CA TYR A 95 -2.15 7.28 7.62
C TYR A 95 -0.79 6.66 7.31
N ARG A 96 -0.75 5.46 6.70
CA ARG A 96 0.51 4.83 6.28
C ARG A 96 1.24 5.66 5.26
N ILE A 97 0.54 6.11 4.23
CA ILE A 97 1.18 6.94 3.21
C ILE A 97 1.73 8.23 3.82
N ARG A 98 0.95 8.93 4.65
CA ARG A 98 1.36 10.24 5.18
C ARG A 98 2.44 10.15 6.26
N GLN A 99 2.33 9.17 7.15
CA GLN A 99 3.19 9.07 8.33
C GLN A 99 4.39 8.19 8.12
N ASP A 100 4.37 7.29 7.12
CA ASP A 100 5.44 6.30 6.92
C ASP A 100 6.20 6.51 5.59
N ILE A 101 5.58 7.13 4.57
CA ILE A 101 6.19 7.32 3.24
C ILE A 101 6.41 8.82 2.90
N LEU A 102 5.37 9.65 2.98
CA LEU A 102 5.37 11.03 2.46
C LEU A 102 6.47 11.92 3.05
N PHE A 103 6.82 11.70 4.32
CA PHE A 103 7.87 12.46 5.01
C PHE A 103 9.28 11.91 4.77
N LYS A 104 9.42 10.72 4.17
CA LYS A 104 10.72 10.15 3.81
C LYS A 104 11.25 10.89 2.58
N PRO A 105 12.54 11.25 2.57
CA PRO A 105 13.11 12.05 1.50
C PRO A 105 13.05 11.30 0.17
N PHE A 106 12.82 12.03 -0.92
CA PHE A 106 12.88 11.52 -2.29
C PHE A 106 12.00 10.29 -2.56
N THR A 107 10.83 10.17 -1.92
CA THR A 107 9.88 9.09 -2.24
C THR A 107 8.84 9.53 -3.28
N ALA A 108 8.37 8.58 -4.09
CA ALA A 108 7.15 8.73 -4.89
C ALA A 108 6.28 7.48 -4.75
N VAL A 109 4.97 7.64 -4.92
CA VAL A 109 4.00 6.54 -4.80
C VAL A 109 3.18 6.46 -6.09
N PHE A 110 3.05 5.26 -6.63
CA PHE A 110 2.27 4.96 -7.83
C PHE A 110 1.23 3.87 -7.54
N ASP A 111 0.09 3.95 -8.23
CA ASP A 111 -0.83 2.82 -8.30
C ASP A 111 -0.14 1.64 -9.00
N SER A 112 -0.25 0.46 -8.40
CA SER A 112 0.31 -0.78 -8.95
C SER A 112 -0.73 -1.90 -8.97
N CYS A 113 -2.03 -1.61 -8.85
CA CYS A 113 -3.05 -2.65 -8.94
C CYS A 113 -3.30 -3.06 -10.41
N PRO A 114 -3.03 -4.32 -10.83
CA PRO A 114 -3.15 -4.70 -12.23
C PRO A 114 -4.60 -4.77 -12.73
N ASN A 115 -5.52 -5.25 -11.89
CA ASN A 115 -6.94 -5.41 -12.21
C ASN A 115 -7.81 -4.87 -11.06
N PRO A 116 -7.92 -3.55 -10.89
CA PRO A 116 -8.65 -2.97 -9.79
C PRO A 116 -10.16 -3.10 -9.97
N ILE A 117 -10.86 -3.51 -8.91
CA ILE A 117 -12.34 -3.49 -8.87
C ILE A 117 -12.90 -2.06 -8.76
N GLY A 118 -12.06 -1.11 -8.38
CA GLY A 118 -12.41 0.29 -8.15
C GLY A 118 -11.18 1.14 -7.87
N LYS A 119 -11.37 2.46 -7.84
CA LYS A 119 -10.31 3.44 -7.55
C LYS A 119 -10.79 4.40 -6.47
N ILE A 120 -9.83 4.94 -5.72
CA ILE A 120 -10.07 5.97 -4.72
C ILE A 120 -9.35 7.24 -5.16
N ASP A 121 -10.02 8.39 -4.99
CA ASP A 121 -9.35 9.67 -5.14
C ASP A 121 -8.52 9.94 -3.89
N THR A 122 -7.21 10.03 -4.04
CA THR A 122 -6.29 10.22 -2.93
C THR A 122 -6.13 11.68 -2.50
N MET A 123 -6.67 12.63 -3.26
CA MET A 123 -6.45 14.07 -3.06
C MET A 123 -6.92 14.54 -1.68
N GLU A 124 -8.12 14.13 -1.27
CA GLU A 124 -8.74 14.59 -0.02
C GLU A 124 -7.86 14.31 1.21
N ARG A 125 -7.34 13.08 1.35
CA ARG A 125 -6.60 12.70 2.57
C ARG A 125 -5.10 12.85 2.44
N ILE A 126 -4.55 12.69 1.23
CA ILE A 126 -3.10 12.62 0.98
C ILE A 126 -2.62 13.90 0.27
N GLY A 127 -3.29 14.33 -0.79
CA GLY A 127 -2.86 15.43 -1.66
C GLY A 127 -2.84 16.81 -1.00
N HIS A 128 -3.81 17.12 -0.13
CA HIS A 128 -3.91 18.43 0.56
C HIS A 128 -2.83 18.70 1.62
N CYS A 129 -1.76 17.88 1.70
CA CYS A 129 -0.61 18.22 2.54
C CYS A 129 0.13 19.48 2.06
N GLY A 130 -0.13 19.94 0.82
CA GLY A 130 0.41 21.17 0.26
C GLY A 130 -0.29 22.46 0.69
N ASP A 131 -1.33 22.40 1.53
CA ASP A 131 -2.08 23.57 2.03
C ASP A 131 -2.58 24.51 0.91
N GLY A 132 -3.08 23.94 -0.19
CA GLY A 132 -3.60 24.67 -1.34
C GLY A 132 -2.55 24.98 -2.42
N TYR A 133 -1.29 24.63 -2.20
CA TYR A 133 -0.21 24.75 -3.19
C TYR A 133 0.00 23.46 -4.00
N GLU A 134 -0.79 22.42 -3.76
CA GLU A 134 -0.76 21.21 -4.58
C GLU A 134 -1.32 21.44 -5.99
N TRP A 135 -0.76 20.75 -6.98
CA TRP A 135 -1.23 20.77 -8.36
C TRP A 135 -1.31 19.36 -8.93
N ILE A 136 -2.04 19.22 -10.03
CA ILE A 136 -2.17 17.96 -10.76
C ILE A 136 -1.28 18.02 -12.00
N GLU A 137 -0.44 17.02 -12.15
CA GLU A 137 0.43 16.84 -13.30
C GLU A 137 0.36 15.39 -13.80
N ARG A 138 0.51 15.20 -15.12
CA ARG A 138 0.56 13.88 -15.73
C ARG A 138 2.01 13.45 -15.91
N LEU A 139 2.43 12.43 -15.18
CA LEU A 139 3.78 11.89 -15.21
C LEU A 139 3.75 10.42 -15.67
N HIS A 140 4.71 10.02 -16.51
CA HIS A 140 4.99 8.64 -16.91
C HIS A 140 3.90 7.85 -17.67
N GLY A 141 2.83 8.49 -18.15
CA GLY A 141 1.84 7.86 -19.04
C GLY A 141 0.41 8.18 -18.66
#